data_AF-A0A7T0WIJ1-F1
#
_entry.id   AF-A0A7T0WIJ1-F1
#
_cell.length_a   1.000
_cell.length_b   1.000
_cell.length_c   1.000
_cell.angle_alpha   90.00
_cell.angle_beta   90.00
_cell.angle_gamma   90.00
#
_symmetry.space_group_name_H-M   'P 1'
#
loop_
_entity.id
_entity.type
_entity.pdbx_description
1 polymer ?
#
loop_
_entity_poly.entity_id
_entity_poly.type
_entity_poly.pdbx_seq_one_letter_code
_entity_poly.pdbx_strand_id
1 'polypeptide(L)'
;MKEVREPRKAIINAMPIYTMAHTNPALTHAISSLSRREIEVATKLLEGLPNKKIAVELFISERTVKFHCANIYKKLNINSRTALIAACFKTFYQLGEA
;
A
#
# COMPACT_ATOMS: atom_id res chain seq x y z
N MET A 1 1.25 -3.58 -31.62
CA MET A 1 1.92 -2.89 -30.50
C MET A 1 1.70 -3.73 -29.25
N LYS A 2 2.71 -4.49 -28.83
CA LYS A 2 2.60 -5.40 -27.70
C LYS A 2 2.63 -4.55 -26.43
N GLU A 3 1.56 -4.60 -25.67
CA GLU A 3 1.46 -4.07 -24.33
C GLU A 3 2.57 -4.72 -23.49
N VAL A 4 3.68 -4.01 -23.32
CA VAL A 4 4.72 -4.38 -22.37
C VAL A 4 4.08 -4.22 -20.99
N ARG A 5 3.51 -5.33 -20.47
CA ARG A 5 3.02 -5.39 -19.09
C ARG A 5 4.20 -5.11 -18.18
N GLU A 6 4.34 -3.86 -17.75
CA GLU A 6 5.31 -3.39 -16.77
C GLU A 6 5.35 -4.39 -15.59
N PRO A 7 6.46 -5.13 -15.38
CA PRO A 7 6.53 -6.19 -14.39
C PRO A 7 6.24 -5.68 -12.96
N ARG A 8 6.42 -4.38 -12.70
CA ARG A 8 6.09 -3.75 -11.40
C ARG A 8 4.58 -3.80 -11.09
N LYS A 9 3.71 -3.64 -12.10
CA LYS A 9 2.25 -3.68 -11.88
C LYS A 9 1.75 -5.08 -11.50
N ALA A 10 2.43 -6.13 -11.96
CA ALA A 10 2.02 -7.51 -11.71
C ALA A 10 2.25 -7.97 -10.26
N ILE A 11 3.38 -7.58 -9.63
CA ILE A 11 3.68 -7.92 -8.23
C ILE A 11 2.66 -7.24 -7.28
N ILE A 12 2.30 -5.99 -7.57
CA ILE A 12 1.42 -5.18 -6.73
C ILE A 12 -0.06 -5.59 -6.87
N ASN A 13 -0.52 -5.93 -8.08
CA ASN A 13 -1.89 -6.39 -8.30
C ASN A 13 -2.16 -7.80 -7.72
N ALA A 14 -1.12 -8.60 -7.51
CA ALA A 14 -1.24 -9.97 -6.98
C ALA A 14 -1.15 -10.04 -5.44
N MET A 15 -0.87 -8.93 -4.75
CA MET A 15 -0.65 -8.92 -3.30
C MET A 15 -1.57 -7.91 -2.59
N PRO A 16 -2.79 -8.32 -2.21
CA PRO A 16 -3.64 -7.52 -1.33
C PRO A 16 -2.88 -7.16 -0.05
N ILE A 17 -3.05 -5.93 0.45
CA ILE A 17 -2.54 -5.51 1.77
C ILE A 17 -2.90 -6.51 2.88
N TYR A 18 -4.03 -7.21 2.73
CA TYR A 18 -4.47 -8.25 3.64
C TYR A 18 -3.64 -9.54 3.60
N THR A 19 -3.02 -9.91 2.47
CA THR A 19 -2.17 -11.11 2.36
C THR A 19 -0.84 -10.94 3.11
N MET A 20 -0.44 -9.69 3.39
CA MET A 20 0.77 -9.32 4.14
C MET A 20 0.62 -9.53 5.66
N ALA A 21 -0.60 -9.79 6.13
CA ALA A 21 -0.96 -9.98 7.53
C ALA A 21 -0.50 -11.33 8.11
N HIS A 22 0.23 -12.16 7.36
CA HIS A 22 0.55 -13.53 7.79
C HIS A 22 2.03 -13.76 8.18
N THR A 23 2.93 -12.80 7.97
CA THR A 23 4.38 -13.02 8.13
C THR A 23 5.12 -12.07 9.08
N ASN A 24 4.45 -11.02 9.59
CA ASN A 24 4.99 -10.20 10.67
C ASN A 24 3.84 -9.76 11.59
N PRO A 25 3.69 -10.34 12.80
CA PRO A 25 2.54 -10.08 13.66
C PRO A 25 2.39 -8.60 14.06
N ALA A 26 3.49 -7.84 14.09
CA ALA A 26 3.44 -6.39 14.33
C ALA A 26 2.85 -5.63 13.12
N LEU A 27 3.22 -6.01 11.89
CA LEU A 27 2.63 -5.45 10.67
C LEU A 27 1.18 -5.90 10.49
N THR A 28 0.87 -7.16 10.82
CA THR A 28 -0.51 -7.69 10.84
C THR A 28 -1.42 -6.85 11.71
N HIS A 29 -1.00 -6.58 12.95
CA HIS A 29 -1.76 -5.77 13.87
C HIS A 29 -1.88 -4.32 13.39
N ALA A 30 -0.79 -3.74 12.91
CA ALA A 30 -0.77 -2.38 12.38
C ALA A 30 -1.67 -2.23 11.12
N ILE A 31 -1.66 -3.20 10.20
CA ILE A 31 -2.54 -3.23 9.02
C ILE A 31 -4.01 -3.41 9.45
N SER A 32 -4.28 -4.27 10.44
CA SER A 32 -5.63 -4.43 10.99
C SER A 32 -6.17 -3.17 11.67
N SER A 33 -5.29 -2.26 12.10
CA SER A 33 -5.65 -0.96 12.68
C SER A 33 -6.01 0.11 11.63
N LEU A 34 -5.75 -0.15 10.35
CA LEU A 34 -6.15 0.74 9.27
C LEU A 34 -7.67 0.64 9.07
N SER A 35 -8.32 1.78 8.93
CA SER A 35 -9.70 1.85 8.48
C SER A 35 -9.83 1.35 7.04
N ARG A 36 -11.03 0.92 6.64
CA ARG A 36 -11.31 0.54 5.24
C ARG A 36 -10.79 1.57 4.24
N ARG A 37 -11.01 2.85 4.55
CA ARG A 37 -10.59 3.95 3.69
C ARG A 37 -9.07 4.11 3.59
N GLU A 38 -8.37 3.93 4.71
CA GLU A 38 -6.91 3.94 4.72
C GLU A 38 -6.32 2.75 3.94
N ILE A 39 -6.99 1.60 3.96
CA ILE A 39 -6.60 0.42 3.18
C ILE A 39 -6.75 0.67 1.67
N GLU A 40 -7.86 1.28 1.25
CA GLU A 40 -8.06 1.69 -0.15
C GLU A 40 -6.95 2.66 -0.59
N VAL A 41 -6.67 3.70 0.20
CA VAL A 41 -5.61 4.67 -0.10
C VAL A 41 -4.24 3.98 -0.15
N ALA A 42 -3.91 3.13 0.82
CA ALA A 42 -2.66 2.40 0.86
C ALA A 42 -2.50 1.48 -0.37
N THR A 43 -3.56 0.80 -0.79
CA THR A 43 -3.55 -0.05 -1.99
C THR A 43 -3.20 0.76 -3.22
N LYS A 44 -3.86 1.91 -3.40
CA LYS A 44 -3.59 2.83 -4.51
C LYS A 44 -2.19 3.46 -4.45
N LEU A 45 -1.64 3.68 -3.26
CA LEU A 45 -0.25 4.11 -3.09
C LEU A 45 0.73 3.03 -3.54
N LEU A 46 0.46 1.77 -3.22
CA LEU A 46 1.26 0.63 -3.64
C LEU A 46 1.18 0.43 -5.16
N GLU A 47 0.02 0.67 -5.79
CA GLU A 47 -0.16 0.70 -7.25
C GLU A 47 0.69 1.77 -7.96
N GLY A 48 1.38 2.64 -7.21
CA GLY A 48 2.22 3.69 -7.78
C GLY A 48 1.45 4.94 -8.20
N LEU A 49 0.17 5.07 -7.81
CA LEU A 49 -0.64 6.22 -8.22
C LEU A 49 -0.24 7.50 -7.45
N PRO A 50 -0.18 8.66 -8.11
CA PRO A 50 0.02 9.94 -7.44
C PRO A 50 -1.25 10.35 -6.67
N ASN A 51 -1.11 11.13 -5.60
CA ASN A 51 -2.24 11.53 -4.73
C ASN A 51 -3.40 12.17 -5.51
N LYS A 52 -3.11 12.92 -6.58
CA LYS A 52 -4.12 13.50 -7.47
C LYS A 52 -4.98 12.45 -8.17
N LYS A 53 -4.40 11.33 -8.62
CA LYS A 53 -5.16 10.23 -9.24
C LYS A 53 -5.95 9.46 -8.19
N ILE A 54 -5.34 9.21 -7.03
CA ILE A 54 -6.03 8.57 -5.89
C ILE A 54 -7.26 9.39 -5.49
N ALA A 55 -7.11 10.71 -5.40
CA ALA A 55 -8.21 11.64 -5.11
C ALA A 55 -9.39 11.49 -6.09
N VAL A 56 -9.09 11.42 -7.39
CA VAL A 56 -10.09 11.21 -8.44
C VAL A 56 -10.76 9.84 -8.34
N GLU A 57 -9.97 8.75 -8.25
CA GLU A 57 -10.51 7.38 -8.20
C GLU A 57 -11.38 7.13 -6.97
N LEU A 58 -11.03 7.79 -5.87
CA LEU A 58 -11.67 7.61 -4.59
C LEU A 58 -12.71 8.71 -4.28
N PHE A 59 -12.97 9.64 -5.21
CA PHE A 59 -13.93 10.74 -5.05
C PHE A 59 -13.70 11.60 -3.78
N ILE A 60 -12.45 11.94 -3.48
CA ILE A 60 -12.05 12.81 -2.35
C ILE A 60 -11.04 13.86 -2.80
N SER A 61 -10.75 14.85 -1.95
CA SER A 61 -9.72 15.86 -2.25
C SER A 61 -8.30 15.30 -2.11
N GLU A 62 -7.33 15.87 -2.83
CA GLU A 62 -5.91 15.52 -2.65
C GLU A 62 -5.43 15.80 -1.21
N ARG A 63 -5.99 16.83 -0.56
CA ARG A 63 -5.75 17.12 0.86
C ARG A 63 -6.22 15.97 1.75
N THR A 64 -7.38 15.40 1.46
CA THR A 64 -7.93 14.24 2.17
C THR A 64 -7.05 13.00 1.95
N VAL A 65 -6.51 12.80 0.73
CA VAL A 65 -5.53 11.72 0.48
C VAL A 65 -4.28 11.92 1.34
N LYS A 66 -3.73 13.14 1.40
CA LYS A 66 -2.56 13.46 2.25
C LYS A 66 -2.84 13.19 3.73
N PHE A 67 -4.05 13.53 4.20
CA PHE A 67 -4.49 13.21 5.56
C PHE A 67 -4.51 11.71 5.82
N HIS A 68 -5.12 10.92 4.92
CA HIS A 68 -5.09 9.46 5.05
C HIS A 68 -3.65 8.91 5.02
N CYS A 69 -2.77 9.43 4.15
CA CYS A 69 -1.35 9.04 4.12
C CYS A 69 -0.68 9.26 5.48
N ALA A 70 -0.88 10.43 6.10
CA ALA A 70 -0.30 10.74 7.40
C ALA A 70 -0.77 9.76 8.49
N ASN A 71 -2.06 9.42 8.49
CA ASN A 71 -2.60 8.45 9.45
C ASN A 71 -2.10 7.03 9.20
N ILE A 72 -2.02 6.60 7.93
CA ILE A 72 -1.44 5.31 7.55
C ILE A 72 -0.01 5.22 8.06
N TYR A 73 0.82 6.24 7.78
CA TYR A 73 2.22 6.24 8.19
C TYR A 73 2.37 6.19 9.71
N LYS A 74 1.56 6.96 10.43
CA LYS A 74 1.51 6.93 11.90
C LYS A 74 1.13 5.54 12.43
N LYS A 75 0.07 4.92 11.89
CA LYS A 75 -0.42 3.60 12.32
C LYS A 75 0.54 2.46 12.00
N LEU A 76 1.24 2.56 10.88
CA LEU A 76 2.24 1.58 10.46
C LEU A 76 3.64 1.86 11.02
N ASN A 77 3.80 2.94 11.80
CA ASN A 77 5.08 3.40 12.34
C ASN A 77 6.17 3.57 11.27
N ILE A 78 5.79 4.17 10.14
CA ILE A 78 6.68 4.51 9.02
C ILE A 78 6.61 6.01 8.75
N ASN A 79 7.54 6.51 7.94
CA ASN A 79 7.69 7.95 7.71
C ASN A 79 7.44 8.38 6.26
N SER A 80 7.25 7.45 5.33
CA SER A 80 7.19 7.79 3.91
C SER A 80 6.47 6.74 3.06
N ARG A 81 6.06 7.19 1.86
CA ARG A 81 5.56 6.31 0.80
C ARG A 81 6.58 5.24 0.42
N THR A 82 7.85 5.62 0.34
CA THR A 82 8.92 4.67 0.02
C THR A 82 9.08 3.63 1.11
N ALA A 83 8.98 4.02 2.39
CA ALA A 83 8.99 3.10 3.51
C ALA A 83 7.77 2.15 3.47
N LEU A 84 6.59 2.64 3.10
CA LEU A 84 5.40 1.81 2.90
C LEU A 84 5.66 0.74 1.84
N ILE A 85 6.15 1.16 0.67
CA ILE A 85 6.47 0.26 -0.44
C ILE A 85 7.56 -0.74 -0.03
N ALA A 86 8.64 -0.28 0.60
CA ALA A 86 9.73 -1.13 1.05
C ALA A 86 9.29 -2.16 2.10
N ALA A 87 8.46 -1.76 3.06
CA ALA A 87 7.86 -2.67 4.03
C ALA A 87 7.05 -3.76 3.33
N CYS A 88 6.29 -3.39 2.29
CA CYS A 88 5.54 -4.34 1.50
C CYS A 88 6.44 -5.33 0.74
N PHE A 89 7.44 -4.82 0.03
CA PHE A 89 8.38 -5.68 -0.71
C PHE A 89 9.18 -6.59 0.22
N LYS A 90 9.64 -6.11 1.37
CA LYS A 90 10.38 -6.93 2.36
C LYS A 90 9.57 -8.15 2.77
N THR A 91 8.28 -7.97 3.07
CA THR A 91 7.38 -9.07 3.41
C THR A 91 7.18 -10.04 2.24
N PHE A 92 7.11 -9.54 1.00
CA PHE A 92 6.99 -10.38 -0.20
C PHE A 92 8.22 -11.27 -0.43
N TYR A 93 9.43 -10.74 -0.31
CA TYR A 93 10.65 -11.53 -0.47
C TYR A 93 10.83 -12.55 0.66
N GLN A 94 10.37 -12.25 1.88
CA GLN A 94 10.38 -13.22 2.99
C GLN A 94 9.39 -14.38 2.79
N LEU A 95 8.38 -14.24 1.92
CA LEU A 95 7.42 -15.29 1.57
C LEU A 95 7.92 -16.20 0.43
N GLY A 96 8.94 -15.80 -0.33
CA GLY A 96 9.49 -16.58 -1.44
C GLY A 96 10.56 -17.60 -1.04
N GLU A 97 10.95 -17.61 0.24
CA GLU A 97 11.99 -18.48 0.82
C GLU A 97 11.41 -19.48 1.86
N ALA A 98 10.09 -19.69 1.86
CA ALA A 98 9.38 -20.59 2.78
C ALA A 98 8.66 -21.73 2.04
#